data_AF-A0A0W0G633-F1
#
_entry.id   AF-A0A0W0G633-F1
#
_cell.length_a   1.000
_cell.length_b   1.000
_cell.length_c   1.000
_cell.angle_alpha   90.00
_cell.angle_beta   90.00
_cell.angle_gamma   90.00
#
_symmetry.space_group_name_H-M   'P 1'
#
loop_
_entity.id
_entity.type
_entity.pdbx_description
1 polymer ?
#
loop_
_entity_poly.entity_id
_entity_poly.type
_entity_poly.pdbx_seq_one_letter_code
_entity_poly.pdbx_strand_id
1 'polypeptide(L)'
;MQTITKLKDRVKSWRRGSVSQTSVTRASNKASTKTNHVRLHRETGDIKEEFCIDPSREDIRLLAEGHEDSEGDRPKNLDIKAKDGNVELSVDLFLYSSFATPPIVMDVQSEKGSVSMELDAPNTLMSAALTLNIHALKEVKLKVPNHRAGLLKVSAGEVVVKGSLEKNISIISEYEGKRKYLIGDWCEGQRLDVYNIQVQEGNVNIQFIDEHGHAGGGVLIVV
;
A
#
# COMPACT_ATOMS: atom_id res chain seq x y z
N MET A 1 31.49 -59.73 8.40
CA MET A 1 30.07 -59.54 8.74
C MET A 1 30.00 -58.80 10.07
N GLN A 2 29.10 -57.81 10.14
CA GLN A 2 28.91 -56.77 11.16
C GLN A 2 28.77 -57.35 12.60
N THR A 3 29.07 -56.65 13.70
CA THR A 3 28.35 -55.44 14.16
C THR A 3 29.13 -54.69 15.26
N ILE A 4 29.16 -53.36 15.15
CA ILE A 4 29.64 -52.37 16.13
C ILE A 4 28.41 -51.87 16.91
N THR A 5 28.46 -51.83 18.24
CA THR A 5 27.44 -51.15 19.07
C THR A 5 28.04 -49.88 19.68
N LYS A 6 27.43 -48.74 19.35
CA LYS A 6 27.87 -47.37 19.61
C LYS A 6 27.41 -46.81 20.95
N LEU A 7 28.23 -45.88 21.44
CA LEU A 7 27.99 -44.67 22.24
C LEU A 7 26.56 -44.41 22.77
N LYS A 8 26.50 -44.07 24.07
CA LYS A 8 25.52 -43.12 24.60
C LYS A 8 26.25 -42.01 25.35
N ASP A 9 26.17 -40.81 24.75
CA ASP A 9 26.46 -39.53 25.37
C ASP A 9 25.21 -38.66 25.24
N ARG A 10 25.10 -37.66 26.14
CA ARG A 10 24.10 -36.56 26.24
C ARG A 10 22.84 -36.87 27.04
N VAL A 11 22.61 -36.06 28.08
CA VAL A 11 21.54 -35.03 28.12
C VAL A 11 21.79 -34.02 29.26
N LYS A 12 22.04 -32.78 28.81
CA LYS A 12 21.56 -31.46 29.26
C LYS A 12 21.67 -31.05 30.74
N SER A 13 22.64 -30.17 31.00
CA SER A 13 22.52 -29.10 32.00
C SER A 13 21.71 -27.93 31.42
N TRP A 14 20.72 -27.42 32.16
CA TRP A 14 20.15 -26.09 31.93
C TRP A 14 20.69 -25.14 33.00
N ARG A 15 21.49 -24.15 32.59
CA ARG A 15 21.83 -22.98 33.40
C ARG A 15 21.20 -21.75 32.78
N ARG A 16 20.63 -20.93 33.66
CA ARG A 16 20.07 -19.60 33.44
C ARG A 16 21.10 -18.70 32.74
N GLY A 17 20.70 -18.10 31.65
CA GLY A 17 21.35 -16.95 31.04
C GLY A 17 20.27 -15.90 30.80
N SER A 18 20.36 -14.80 31.53
CA SER A 18 19.56 -13.58 31.34
C SER A 18 19.79 -13.07 29.92
N VAL A 19 18.75 -13.04 29.10
CA VAL A 19 18.74 -12.35 27.82
C VAL A 19 18.23 -10.95 28.09
N SER A 20 19.13 -9.98 28.05
CA SER A 20 18.80 -8.57 27.97
C SER A 20 17.94 -8.36 26.73
N GLN A 21 16.65 -8.07 26.92
CA GLN A 21 15.80 -7.51 25.88
C GLN A 21 16.36 -6.14 25.49
N THR A 22 17.22 -6.10 24.48
CA THR A 22 17.34 -4.90 23.65
C THR A 22 16.03 -4.75 22.90
N SER A 23 15.09 -4.02 23.50
CA SER A 23 14.00 -3.38 22.78
C SER A 23 14.63 -2.49 21.72
N VAL A 24 14.68 -3.01 20.49
CA VAL A 24 14.95 -2.18 19.31
C VAL A 24 13.68 -1.38 19.08
N THR A 25 13.59 -0.26 19.79
CA THR A 25 12.65 0.80 19.48
C THR A 25 13.01 1.28 18.09
N ARG A 26 12.26 0.82 17.08
CA ARG A 26 12.38 1.30 15.70
C ARG A 26 12.03 2.79 15.74
N ALA A 27 13.05 3.62 15.85
CA ALA A 27 12.93 5.05 15.69
C ALA A 27 12.59 5.32 14.22
N SER A 28 11.31 5.28 13.86
CA SER A 28 10.80 5.87 12.62
C SER A 28 10.66 7.39 12.82
N ASN A 29 11.79 8.04 13.12
CA ASN A 29 11.91 9.50 13.06
C ASN A 29 12.88 9.85 11.93
N LYS A 30 12.56 9.42 10.69
CA LYS A 30 12.92 10.23 9.54
C LYS A 30 11.75 11.17 9.34
N ALA A 31 11.99 12.47 9.50
CA ALA A 31 11.01 13.49 9.18
C ALA A 31 10.62 13.35 7.70
N SER A 32 9.55 12.60 7.44
CA SER A 32 8.93 12.55 6.12
C SER A 32 8.40 13.96 5.86
N THR A 33 8.96 14.63 4.87
CA THR A 33 8.51 15.96 4.48
C THR A 33 7.06 15.83 4.01
N LYS A 34 6.15 16.30 4.86
CA LYS A 34 4.72 16.39 4.58
C LYS A 34 4.51 17.20 3.30
N THR A 35 4.09 16.51 2.24
CA THR A 35 3.84 17.12 0.92
C THR A 35 2.44 16.76 0.48
N ASN A 36 1.89 17.48 -0.49
CA ASN A 36 0.64 17.10 -1.13
C ASN A 36 0.87 16.50 -2.53
N HIS A 37 2.04 16.79 -3.12
CA HIS A 37 2.47 16.33 -4.44
C HIS A 37 3.84 15.67 -4.35
N VAL A 38 3.98 14.52 -5.00
CA VAL A 38 5.25 13.84 -5.23
C VAL A 38 5.34 13.45 -6.69
N ARG A 39 6.44 13.81 -7.34
CA ARG A 39 6.80 13.31 -8.67
C ARG A 39 8.23 12.78 -8.65
N LEU A 40 8.39 11.51 -9.00
CA LEU A 40 9.71 10.87 -9.07
C LEU A 40 9.78 9.94 -10.28
N HIS A 41 10.56 10.34 -11.27
CA HIS A 41 10.78 9.58 -12.49
C HIS A 41 12.24 9.10 -12.54
N ARG A 42 12.44 7.81 -12.80
CA ARG A 42 13.75 7.16 -12.80
C ARG A 42 13.90 6.31 -14.06
N GLU A 43 14.91 6.63 -14.87
CA GLU A 43 15.21 5.89 -16.08
C GLU A 43 15.77 4.49 -15.79
N THR A 44 16.62 4.37 -14.77
CA THR A 44 17.26 3.11 -14.38
C THR A 44 17.36 2.96 -12.86
N GLY A 45 17.18 1.73 -12.40
CA GLY A 45 17.26 1.35 -10.99
C GLY A 45 15.91 1.36 -10.27
N ASP A 46 15.87 0.64 -9.14
CA ASP A 46 14.67 0.50 -8.32
C ASP A 46 14.32 1.81 -7.60
N ILE A 47 13.03 2.11 -7.42
CA ILE A 47 12.53 3.14 -6.53
C ILE A 47 12.06 2.47 -5.23
N LYS A 48 12.60 2.89 -4.09
CA LYS A 48 12.23 2.38 -2.77
C LYS A 48 12.06 3.55 -1.80
N GLU A 49 10.83 4.01 -1.62
CA GLU A 49 10.56 5.27 -0.91
C GLU A 49 9.36 5.17 0.02
N GLU A 50 9.33 6.06 1.00
CA GLU A 50 8.22 6.24 1.93
C GLU A 50 7.74 7.69 1.82
N PHE A 51 6.46 7.88 1.55
CA PHE A 51 5.85 9.19 1.35
C PHE A 51 4.75 9.45 2.37
N CYS A 52 4.70 10.67 2.90
CA CYS A 52 3.63 11.13 3.77
C CYS A 52 2.89 12.27 3.06
N ILE A 53 1.67 11.98 2.60
CA ILE A 53 0.91 12.86 1.70
C ILE A 53 -0.27 13.48 2.45
N ASP A 54 -0.36 14.80 2.43
CA ASP A 54 -1.51 15.57 2.89
C ASP A 54 -2.35 16.04 1.70
N PRO A 55 -3.43 15.33 1.33
CA PRO A 55 -4.28 15.72 0.22
C PRO A 55 -5.08 17.00 0.51
N SER A 56 -5.14 17.48 1.77
CA SER A 56 -5.91 18.68 2.12
C SER A 56 -5.19 19.99 1.81
N ARG A 57 -3.89 19.97 1.52
CA ARG A 57 -3.14 21.20 1.19
C ARG A 57 -3.44 21.67 -0.23
N GLU A 58 -3.70 22.96 -0.36
CA GLU A 58 -4.09 23.58 -1.64
C GLU A 58 -2.91 23.82 -2.59
N ASP A 59 -1.66 23.62 -2.15
CA ASP A 59 -0.45 23.95 -2.93
C ASP A 59 -0.40 23.27 -4.32
N ILE A 60 -1.10 22.14 -4.49
CA ILE A 60 -1.25 21.44 -5.77
C ILE A 60 -1.99 22.29 -6.81
N ARG A 61 -3.04 23.00 -6.39
CA ARG A 61 -3.86 23.81 -7.31
C ARG A 61 -3.05 24.99 -7.85
N LEU A 62 -2.18 25.54 -7.01
CA LEU A 62 -1.27 26.63 -7.38
C LEU A 62 -0.17 26.17 -8.35
N LEU A 63 0.24 24.90 -8.30
CA LEU A 63 1.19 24.32 -9.26
C LEU A 63 0.54 23.97 -10.61
N ALA A 64 -0.78 23.72 -10.64
CA ALA A 64 -1.52 23.44 -11.87
C ALA A 64 -1.75 24.69 -12.73
N GLU A 65 -1.77 25.89 -12.13
CA GLU A 65 -2.00 27.17 -12.84
C GLU A 65 -0.82 27.63 -13.73
N GLY A 66 0.34 26.97 -13.64
CA GLY A 66 1.55 27.28 -14.45
C GLY A 66 1.79 26.36 -15.64
N HIS A 67 0.96 25.34 -15.86
CA HIS A 67 1.06 24.42 -17.01
C HIS A 67 -0.06 24.71 -17.99
N GLU A 68 0.19 25.61 -18.94
CA GLU A 68 -0.61 25.71 -20.17
C GLU A 68 -0.53 24.39 -20.94
N ASP A 69 -1.67 24.00 -21.52
CA ASP A 69 -1.88 22.93 -22.50
C ASP A 69 -1.77 21.47 -22.03
N SER A 70 -2.88 20.96 -21.46
CA SER A 70 -3.55 19.73 -21.92
C SER A 70 -4.87 19.53 -21.15
N GLU A 71 -6.01 19.42 -21.84
CA GLU A 71 -7.37 19.22 -21.29
C GLU A 71 -7.60 17.88 -20.52
N GLY A 72 -6.57 17.27 -19.90
CA GLY A 72 -6.68 15.91 -19.34
C GLY A 72 -6.04 15.67 -17.98
N ASP A 73 -5.01 16.42 -17.56
CA ASP A 73 -4.23 16.07 -16.36
C ASP A 73 -4.74 16.82 -15.14
N ARG A 74 -5.73 16.24 -14.46
CA ARG A 74 -6.01 16.63 -13.07
C ARG A 74 -4.73 16.46 -12.27
N PRO A 75 -4.39 17.41 -11.38
CA PRO A 75 -3.14 17.30 -10.65
C PRO A 75 -3.15 16.06 -9.75
N LYS A 76 -2.03 15.33 -9.78
CA LYS A 76 -1.85 14.05 -9.07
C LYS A 76 -1.16 14.31 -7.74
N ASN A 77 -1.55 13.60 -6.69
CA ASN A 77 -0.83 13.63 -5.41
C ASN A 77 0.48 12.84 -5.47
N LEU A 78 0.51 11.80 -6.31
CA LEU A 78 1.66 10.92 -6.49
C LEU A 78 1.80 10.57 -7.97
N ASP A 79 2.98 10.77 -8.55
CA ASP A 79 3.36 10.37 -9.90
C ASP A 79 4.75 9.73 -9.87
N ILE A 80 4.79 8.40 -9.81
CA ILE A 80 6.02 7.61 -9.71
C ILE A 80 6.19 6.80 -10.98
N LYS A 81 7.35 6.92 -11.62
CA LYS A 81 7.66 6.18 -12.84
C LYS A 81 9.08 5.61 -12.80
N ALA A 82 9.21 4.29 -12.89
CA ALA A 82 10.47 3.61 -13.15
C ALA A 82 10.44 2.95 -14.54
N LYS A 83 11.37 3.32 -15.40
CA LYS A 83 11.47 2.72 -16.75
C LYS A 83 12.18 1.37 -16.71
N ASP A 84 13.27 1.26 -15.95
CA ASP A 84 14.02 0.02 -15.79
C ASP A 84 14.36 -0.24 -14.32
N GLY A 85 13.38 -0.74 -13.59
CA GLY A 85 13.51 -1.04 -12.16
C GLY A 85 12.16 -1.34 -11.52
N ASN A 86 12.20 -1.90 -10.31
CA ASN A 86 11.02 -2.14 -9.50
C ASN A 86 10.63 -0.88 -8.73
N VAL A 87 9.36 -0.80 -8.34
CA VAL A 87 8.85 0.27 -7.47
C VAL A 87 8.33 -0.36 -6.18
N GLU A 88 8.86 0.07 -5.04
CA GLU A 88 8.45 -0.34 -3.70
C GLU A 88 8.13 0.92 -2.89
N LEU A 89 6.85 1.11 -2.55
CA LEU A 89 6.37 2.33 -1.91
C LEU A 89 5.60 2.00 -0.63
N SER A 90 5.81 2.82 0.39
CA SER A 90 4.88 2.97 1.50
C SER A 90 4.34 4.40 1.46
N VAL A 91 3.01 4.55 1.44
CA VAL A 91 2.34 5.85 1.35
C VAL A 91 1.42 5.99 2.54
N ASP A 92 1.71 6.97 3.38
CA ASP A 92 0.87 7.36 4.52
C ASP A 92 0.08 8.61 4.13
N LEU A 93 -1.24 8.47 4.01
CA LEU A 93 -2.14 9.60 3.83
C LEU A 93 -2.55 10.14 5.19
N PHE A 94 -2.49 11.45 5.38
CA PHE A 94 -2.97 12.07 6.62
C PHE A 94 -3.66 13.41 6.34
N LEU A 95 -4.45 13.89 7.29
CA LEU A 95 -5.11 15.19 7.21
C LEU A 95 -4.50 16.13 8.24
N TYR A 96 -3.92 17.25 7.80
CA TYR A 96 -3.60 18.35 8.71
C TYR A 96 -4.82 19.23 8.99
N SER A 97 -5.76 19.31 8.04
CA SER A 97 -6.91 20.20 8.09
C SER A 97 -8.23 19.44 8.05
N SER A 98 -9.24 19.96 8.76
CA SER A 98 -10.60 19.42 8.85
C SER A 98 -11.52 19.84 7.69
N PHE A 99 -10.99 20.48 6.65
CA PHE A 99 -11.78 20.86 5.47
C PHE A 99 -12.09 19.66 4.58
N ALA A 100 -13.09 19.84 3.71
CA ALA A 100 -13.46 18.86 2.70
C ALA A 100 -12.22 18.46 1.88
N THR A 101 -11.82 17.19 2.00
CA THR A 101 -10.65 16.68 1.30
C THR A 101 -10.96 16.55 -0.20
N PRO A 102 -10.11 17.09 -1.09
CA PRO A 102 -10.28 16.88 -2.53
C PRO A 102 -10.09 15.40 -2.89
N PRO A 103 -10.52 14.97 -4.09
CA PRO A 103 -10.20 13.65 -4.61
C PRO A 103 -8.68 13.43 -4.65
N ILE A 104 -8.25 12.23 -4.28
CA ILE A 104 -6.85 11.83 -4.22
C ILE A 104 -6.53 11.04 -5.48
N VAL A 105 -5.47 11.40 -6.19
CA VAL A 105 -5.07 10.71 -7.43
C VAL A 105 -3.61 10.30 -7.34
N MET A 106 -3.34 9.02 -7.57
CA MET A 106 -2.00 8.43 -7.51
C MET A 106 -1.73 7.58 -8.75
N ASP A 107 -0.60 7.83 -9.40
CA ASP A 107 -0.11 7.06 -10.54
C ASP A 107 1.25 6.44 -10.18
N VAL A 108 1.36 5.13 -10.35
CA VAL A 108 2.57 4.36 -10.08
C VAL A 108 2.87 3.42 -11.23
N GLN A 109 4.04 3.56 -11.85
CA GLN A 109 4.43 2.80 -13.02
C GLN A 109 5.81 2.19 -12.89
N SER A 110 5.92 0.91 -13.26
CA SER A 110 7.16 0.23 -13.61
C SER A 110 7.05 -0.36 -15.02
N GLU A 111 7.84 0.12 -15.99
CA GLU A 111 7.74 -0.34 -17.38
C GLU A 111 8.33 -1.74 -17.60
N LYS A 112 9.31 -2.15 -16.78
CA LYS A 112 10.00 -3.45 -16.91
C LYS A 112 9.98 -4.32 -15.64
N GLY A 113 9.52 -3.77 -14.53
CA GLY A 113 9.59 -4.40 -13.22
C GLY A 113 8.22 -4.68 -12.62
N SER A 114 8.25 -4.84 -11.30
CA SER A 114 7.07 -5.00 -10.45
C SER A 114 6.79 -3.74 -9.65
N VAL A 115 5.55 -3.61 -9.17
CA VAL A 115 5.13 -2.58 -8.23
C VAL A 115 4.69 -3.24 -6.92
N SER A 116 5.21 -2.78 -5.79
CA SER A 116 4.75 -3.14 -4.45
C SER A 116 4.39 -1.85 -3.73
N MET A 117 3.13 -1.71 -3.31
CA MET A 117 2.63 -0.52 -2.64
C MET A 117 1.85 -0.90 -1.39
N GLU A 118 2.20 -0.26 -0.28
CA GLU A 118 1.43 -0.26 0.96
C GLU A 118 0.84 1.13 1.15
N LEU A 119 -0.48 1.23 1.14
CA LEU A 119 -1.21 2.47 1.36
C LEU A 119 -1.82 2.44 2.76
N ASP A 120 -1.38 3.34 3.62
CA ASP A 120 -2.03 3.66 4.88
C ASP A 120 -2.87 4.93 4.73
N ALA A 121 -4.05 4.93 5.34
CA ALA A 121 -4.94 6.08 5.36
C ALA A 121 -5.85 5.98 6.59
N PRO A 122 -6.02 7.04 7.40
CA PRO A 122 -6.95 7.04 8.52
C PRO A 122 -8.40 7.04 8.03
N ASN A 123 -9.31 6.50 8.85
CA ASN A 123 -10.76 6.49 8.61
C ASN A 123 -11.34 7.88 8.30
N THR A 124 -10.71 8.95 8.82
CA THR A 124 -11.12 10.32 8.54
C THR A 124 -11.03 10.70 7.05
N LEU A 125 -10.28 9.94 6.24
CA LEU A 125 -10.18 10.10 4.79
C LEU A 125 -11.17 9.25 3.99
N MET A 126 -12.12 8.54 4.63
CA MET A 126 -13.12 7.72 3.93
C MET A 126 -14.06 8.54 3.02
N SER A 127 -14.27 9.82 3.34
CA SER A 127 -15.08 10.73 2.51
C SER A 127 -14.35 11.23 1.26
N ALA A 128 -13.03 11.06 1.20
CA ALA A 128 -12.21 11.45 0.05
C ALA A 128 -12.15 10.29 -0.94
N ALA A 129 -12.56 10.52 -2.19
CA ALA A 129 -12.44 9.51 -3.23
C ALA A 129 -10.97 9.32 -3.61
N LEU A 130 -10.46 8.09 -3.57
CA LEU A 130 -9.13 7.74 -4.04
C LEU A 130 -9.20 7.11 -5.43
N THR A 131 -8.35 7.58 -6.34
CA THR A 131 -8.05 6.90 -7.60
C THR A 131 -6.59 6.49 -7.60
N LEU A 132 -6.33 5.20 -7.69
CA LEU A 132 -5.00 4.61 -7.76
C LEU A 132 -4.83 3.90 -9.09
N ASN A 133 -3.90 4.37 -9.91
CA ASN A 133 -3.53 3.78 -11.19
C ASN A 133 -2.15 3.12 -11.05
N ILE A 134 -2.09 1.81 -11.25
CA ILE A 134 -0.85 1.03 -11.19
C ILE A 134 -0.61 0.35 -12.52
N HIS A 135 0.58 0.54 -13.10
CA HIS A 135 1.02 -0.17 -14.28
C HIS A 135 2.36 -0.89 -14.02
N ALA A 136 2.40 -2.19 -14.23
CA ALA A 136 3.61 -2.99 -14.09
C ALA A 136 3.77 -3.97 -15.26
N LEU A 137 4.99 -4.32 -15.62
CA LEU A 137 5.23 -5.44 -16.53
C LEU A 137 4.95 -6.77 -15.83
N LYS A 138 5.52 -6.95 -14.63
CA LYS A 138 5.63 -8.27 -13.97
C LYS A 138 4.56 -8.54 -12.93
N GLU A 139 4.63 -7.90 -11.76
CA GLU A 139 3.75 -8.20 -10.63
C GLU A 139 3.30 -6.91 -9.96
N VAL A 140 2.08 -6.91 -9.43
CA VAL A 140 1.59 -5.86 -8.52
C VAL A 140 1.29 -6.49 -7.17
N LYS A 141 1.82 -5.89 -6.09
CA LYS A 141 1.45 -6.20 -4.71
C LYS A 141 0.86 -4.94 -4.10
N LEU A 142 -0.41 -4.97 -3.74
CA LEU A 142 -1.11 -3.84 -3.18
C LEU A 142 -1.67 -4.20 -1.81
N LYS A 143 -1.33 -3.40 -0.80
CA LYS A 143 -2.02 -3.41 0.48
C LYS A 143 -2.77 -2.11 0.66
N VAL A 144 -4.05 -2.22 1.02
CA VAL A 144 -4.91 -1.06 1.29
C VAL A 144 -5.57 -1.19 2.66
N PRO A 145 -6.03 -0.11 3.28
CA PRO A 145 -6.71 -0.22 4.56
C PRO A 145 -8.05 -0.94 4.39
N ASN A 146 -8.24 -2.04 5.11
CA ASN A 146 -9.34 -2.10 6.04
C ASN A 146 -10.73 -1.59 5.62
N HIS A 147 -10.94 -0.36 6.06
CA HIS A 147 -12.16 0.42 6.01
C HIS A 147 -12.41 1.06 4.64
N ARG A 148 -11.49 0.93 3.67
CA ARG A 148 -11.66 1.48 2.32
C ARG A 148 -12.35 0.47 1.41
N ALA A 149 -13.45 0.90 0.79
CA ALA A 149 -14.19 0.14 -0.20
C ALA A 149 -14.04 0.76 -1.59
N GLY A 150 -14.00 -0.08 -2.63
CA GLY A 150 -13.74 0.41 -3.97
C GLY A 150 -14.00 -0.58 -5.09
N LEU A 151 -13.90 -0.04 -6.31
CA LEU A 151 -13.94 -0.77 -7.55
C LEU A 151 -12.50 -1.08 -8.00
N LEU A 152 -12.11 -2.34 -7.90
CA LEU A 152 -10.86 -2.84 -8.45
C LEU A 152 -11.07 -3.27 -9.91
N LYS A 153 -10.32 -2.68 -10.83
CA LYS A 153 -10.31 -3.02 -12.26
C LYS A 153 -8.93 -3.57 -12.61
N VAL A 154 -8.90 -4.79 -13.12
CA VAL A 154 -7.67 -5.47 -13.55
C VAL A 154 -7.76 -5.77 -15.02
N SER A 155 -6.83 -5.26 -15.82
CA SER A 155 -6.88 -5.41 -17.29
C SER A 155 -6.35 -6.74 -17.80
N ALA A 156 -5.39 -7.34 -17.08
CA ALA A 156 -4.75 -8.61 -17.39
C ALA A 156 -4.03 -9.16 -16.14
N GLY A 157 -3.68 -10.44 -16.17
CA GLY A 157 -3.08 -11.15 -15.04
C GLY A 157 -4.10 -11.87 -14.15
N GLU A 158 -3.63 -12.83 -13.36
CA GLU A 158 -4.43 -13.47 -12.32
C GLU A 158 -4.50 -12.57 -11.08
N VAL A 159 -5.68 -12.49 -10.46
CA VAL A 159 -5.88 -11.74 -9.21
C VAL A 159 -5.85 -12.70 -8.04
N VAL A 160 -4.83 -12.59 -7.21
CA VAL A 160 -4.67 -13.34 -5.97
C VAL A 160 -5.06 -12.43 -4.81
N VAL A 161 -6.17 -12.76 -4.17
CA VAL A 161 -6.66 -12.08 -2.97
C VAL A 161 -6.15 -12.81 -1.74
N LYS A 162 -5.74 -12.08 -0.70
CA LYS A 162 -5.23 -12.69 0.55
C LYS A 162 -5.87 -12.08 1.79
N GLY A 163 -5.96 -12.88 2.84
CA GLY A 163 -6.26 -12.44 4.19
C GLY A 163 -7.73 -12.03 4.36
N SER A 164 -7.98 -10.98 5.15
CA SER A 164 -9.34 -10.50 5.45
C SER A 164 -10.13 -10.05 4.21
N LEU A 165 -9.44 -9.63 3.14
CA LEU A 165 -10.07 -9.24 1.88
C LEU A 165 -10.76 -10.40 1.14
N GLU A 166 -10.35 -11.66 1.37
CA GLU A 166 -10.96 -12.83 0.72
C GLU A 166 -12.46 -12.95 1.02
N LYS A 167 -12.90 -12.44 2.18
CA LYS A 167 -14.30 -12.45 2.61
C LYS A 167 -15.10 -11.25 2.10
N ASN A 168 -14.40 -10.20 1.65
CA ASN A 168 -14.95 -8.88 1.34
C ASN A 168 -14.62 -8.50 -0.12
N ILE A 169 -14.73 -9.46 -1.03
CA ILE A 169 -14.55 -9.25 -2.48
C ILE A 169 -15.69 -9.91 -3.27
N SER A 170 -16.14 -9.23 -4.32
CA SER A 170 -17.16 -9.76 -5.24
C SER A 170 -16.80 -9.46 -6.69
N ILE A 171 -16.90 -10.44 -7.57
CA ILE A 171 -16.69 -10.25 -9.02
C ILE A 171 -17.93 -9.58 -9.61
N ILE A 172 -17.76 -8.41 -10.23
CA ILE A 172 -18.84 -7.67 -10.89
C ILE A 172 -18.91 -8.05 -12.37
N SER A 173 -17.76 -8.19 -13.03
CA SER A 173 -17.70 -8.54 -14.45
C SER A 173 -16.37 -9.16 -14.82
N GLU A 174 -16.40 -10.11 -15.75
CA GLU A 174 -15.23 -10.67 -16.42
C GLU A 174 -15.51 -10.76 -17.91
N TYR A 175 -14.71 -10.06 -18.72
CA TYR A 175 -14.86 -10.03 -20.17
C TYR A 175 -13.49 -9.84 -20.83
N GLU A 176 -13.15 -10.71 -21.78
CA GLU A 176 -11.88 -10.66 -22.54
C GLU A 176 -10.63 -10.53 -21.64
N GLY A 177 -10.60 -11.27 -20.53
CA GLY A 177 -9.48 -11.22 -19.58
C GLY A 177 -9.44 -9.99 -18.67
N LYS A 178 -10.33 -9.00 -18.88
CA LYS A 178 -10.51 -7.85 -17.99
C LYS A 178 -11.49 -8.21 -16.89
N ARG A 179 -11.13 -7.92 -15.64
CA ARG A 179 -11.94 -8.23 -14.45
C ARG A 179 -12.24 -6.97 -13.65
N LYS A 180 -13.45 -6.90 -13.12
CA LYS A 180 -13.88 -5.86 -12.18
C LYS A 180 -14.38 -6.51 -10.91
N TYR A 181 -13.93 -6.00 -9.78
CA TYR A 181 -14.29 -6.47 -8.46
C TYR A 181 -14.79 -5.31 -7.61
N LEU A 182 -15.81 -5.57 -6.80
CA LEU A 182 -16.11 -4.75 -5.64
C LEU A 182 -15.28 -5.28 -4.47
N ILE A 183 -14.54 -4.42 -3.79
CA ILE A 183 -13.78 -4.77 -2.59
C ILE A 183 -14.23 -3.92 -1.40
N GLY A 184 -14.21 -4.51 -0.21
CA GLY A 184 -14.54 -3.84 1.06
C GLY A 184 -16.04 -3.69 1.34
N ASP A 185 -16.33 -3.26 2.56
CA ASP A 185 -17.69 -3.03 3.04
C ASP A 185 -18.06 -1.55 2.88
N TRP A 186 -19.07 -1.28 2.06
CA TRP A 186 -19.53 0.07 1.79
C TRP A 186 -20.25 0.66 2.99
N CYS A 187 -19.77 1.81 3.48
CA CYS A 187 -20.42 2.57 4.53
C CYS A 187 -21.16 3.81 3.98
N GLU A 188 -22.25 4.21 4.64
CA GLU A 188 -22.94 5.46 4.30
C GLU A 188 -21.99 6.66 4.45
N GLY A 189 -21.97 7.55 3.46
CA GLY A 189 -21.08 8.73 3.42
C GLY A 189 -19.66 8.46 2.90
N GLN A 190 -19.28 7.19 2.67
CA GLN A 190 -18.04 6.84 2.00
C GLN A 190 -18.11 7.19 0.50
N ARG A 191 -16.97 7.56 -0.10
CA ARG A 191 -16.84 7.61 -1.57
C ARG A 191 -16.16 6.35 -2.08
N LEU A 192 -16.57 5.89 -3.26
CA LEU A 192 -16.03 4.68 -3.86
C LEU A 192 -14.66 4.94 -4.43
N ASP A 193 -13.68 4.20 -3.93
CA ASP A 193 -12.34 4.23 -4.48
C ASP A 193 -12.29 3.51 -5.82
N VAL A 194 -11.31 3.88 -6.64
CA VAL A 194 -11.07 3.24 -7.92
C VAL A 194 -9.62 2.80 -7.97
N TYR A 195 -9.42 1.49 -8.09
CA TYR A 195 -8.10 0.88 -8.25
C TYR A 195 -7.99 0.35 -9.66
N ASN A 196 -7.24 1.02 -10.53
CA ASN A 196 -7.00 0.59 -11.90
C ASN A 196 -5.61 -0.05 -11.95
N ILE A 197 -5.56 -1.38 -12.08
CA ILE A 197 -4.31 -2.14 -12.08
C ILE A 197 -4.11 -2.82 -13.43
N GLN A 198 -2.97 -2.56 -14.04
CA GLN A 198 -2.54 -3.19 -15.29
C GLN A 198 -1.23 -3.93 -15.08
N VAL A 199 -1.27 -5.24 -15.34
CA VAL A 199 -0.11 -6.12 -15.34
C VAL A 199 -0.06 -6.84 -16.68
N GLN A 200 1.11 -6.90 -17.31
CA GLN A 200 1.25 -7.50 -18.64
C GLN A 200 1.60 -9.00 -18.59
N GLU A 201 2.54 -9.41 -17.73
CA GLU A 201 3.13 -10.76 -17.76
C GLU A 201 2.90 -11.59 -16.49
N GLY A 202 2.39 -11.00 -15.40
CA GLY A 202 2.18 -11.73 -14.15
C GLY A 202 0.94 -11.32 -13.39
N ASN A 203 1.01 -11.36 -12.06
CA ASN A 203 -0.17 -11.41 -11.19
C ASN A 203 -0.37 -10.13 -10.39
N VAL A 204 -1.62 -9.93 -9.96
CA VAL A 204 -2.02 -8.90 -9.01
C VAL A 204 -2.28 -9.57 -7.66
N ASN A 205 -1.49 -9.25 -6.65
CA ASN A 205 -1.76 -9.63 -5.27
C ASN A 205 -2.36 -8.43 -4.55
N ILE A 206 -3.54 -8.59 -3.98
CA ILE A 206 -4.19 -7.55 -3.18
C ILE A 206 -4.61 -8.11 -1.82
N GLN A 207 -4.42 -7.31 -0.78
CA GLN A 207 -4.83 -7.65 0.58
C GLN A 207 -5.18 -6.39 1.37
N PHE A 208 -5.96 -6.57 2.44
CA PHE A 208 -6.11 -5.51 3.43
C PHE A 208 -4.90 -5.46 4.38
N ILE A 209 -4.65 -4.27 4.92
CA ILE A 209 -3.84 -4.07 6.11
C ILE A 209 -4.75 -4.38 7.31
N ASP A 210 -4.41 -5.39 8.09
CA ASP A 210 -5.14 -5.71 9.33
C ASP A 210 -4.74 -4.68 10.41
N GLU A 211 -5.69 -3.91 10.93
CA GLU A 211 -5.46 -2.84 11.93
C GLU A 211 -4.95 -3.36 13.31
N HIS A 212 -4.66 -4.65 13.46
CA HIS A 212 -4.16 -5.26 14.70
C HIS A 212 -2.63 -5.28 14.80
N GLY A 213 -1.99 -4.15 14.46
CA GLY A 213 -0.56 -3.91 14.65
C GLY A 213 -0.23 -2.66 15.49
N HIS A 214 -1.21 -1.79 15.75
CA HIS A 214 -1.02 -0.73 16.73
C HIS A 214 -1.18 -1.32 18.12
N ALA A 215 -0.06 -1.51 18.82
CA ALA A 215 -0.03 -1.68 20.26
C ALA A 215 -0.59 -0.42 20.92
N GLY A 216 -1.92 -0.32 20.98
CA GLY A 216 -2.64 0.60 21.83
C GLY A 216 -2.24 0.28 23.26
N GLY A 217 -1.47 1.17 23.87
CA GLY A 217 -1.21 1.16 25.29
C GLY A 217 -2.54 1.24 26.05
N GLY A 218 -3.07 0.09 26.42
CA GLY A 218 -4.12 -0.01 27.41
C GLY A 218 -3.55 0.52 28.72
N VAL A 219 -3.91 1.74 29.08
CA VAL A 219 -3.78 2.20 30.46
C VAL A 219 -4.82 1.41 31.25
N LEU A 220 -4.34 0.36 31.93
CA LEU A 220 -5.08 -0.32 32.97
C LEU A 220 -5.23 0.67 34.13
N ILE A 221 -6.36 1.38 34.21
CA ILE A 221 -6.75 2.05 35.44
C ILE A 221 -7.33 0.97 36.35
N VAL A 222 -6.54 0.56 37.33
CA VAL A 222 -7.06 -0.19 38.49
C VAL A 222 -7.71 0.86 39.41
N VAL A 223 -9.03 0.76 39.56
CA VAL A 223 -9.79 1.44 40.62
C VAL A 223 -10.01 0.44 41.74
#